data_AF-A0A8H5CE89-F1
#
_entry.id   AF-A0A8H5CE89-F1
#
_cell.length_a   1.000
_cell.length_b   1.000
_cell.length_c   1.000
_cell.angle_alpha   90.00
_cell.angle_beta   90.00
_cell.angle_gamma   90.00
#
_symmetry.space_group_name_H-M   'P 1'
#
loop_
_entity.id
_entity.type
_entity.pdbx_description
1 polymer ?
#
loop_
_entity_poly.entity_id
_entity_poly.type
_entity_poly.pdbx_seq_one_letter_code
_entity_poly.pdbx_strand_id
1 'polypeptide(L)'
;MPPTHNYSLLGPTSDSNFLRKITRKWIIVGVLTVFGLTFIIQSTTLRSGTSEPEALQTKLLRTGDWRQGGPEAWRNPSNSLKYPHPTIIGRENLLDESRYITSFPIAGYTNKFIAYMHLIYLGILSNRIPIIPPILPPGWVPIDAGIILFGDIYNLTTLRDRIRHPVLEWSDVKTIPTTADVQVDFTPTDPVEQLGCWSVRPRSADDPTWVRGAENVLKIDLSFTRVPSFSYFNQSDENEIFVTFPALASLVYAKHPHPSFHQGPLMRASRLGSELRPEEQLACFDFLYYASSGVQRYEFENRWSPAWNTVGTHLHFTQPLVDLTDGYLRRAMNIGEAEDLPPMITIHLRRNDFKDLCPEGKAPPCFIPLSKYQRAVTEIQEKLLETRGISVSRVLVTSDEKDLLFWEEISSFGWNFFNHTAERTVERFSKWHPLLIDKVALSQGIGFIGTNPSTFSVLNAFRVEDWNNGVTKMLRNDVD
;
A
#
# COMPACT_ATOMS: atom_id res chain seq x y z
N MET A 1 -21.82 6.57 50.11
CA MET A 1 -22.38 5.99 51.35
C MET A 1 -23.59 5.14 50.97
N PRO A 2 -23.87 3.99 51.63
CA PRO A 2 -23.08 2.80 52.02
C PRO A 2 -23.64 1.54 51.27
N PRO A 3 -23.45 0.25 51.65
CA PRO A 3 -22.53 -0.40 52.61
C PRO A 3 -21.69 -1.59 52.05
N THR A 4 -20.81 -2.04 52.93
CA THR A 4 -19.89 -3.20 52.94
C THR A 4 -20.57 -4.57 53.17
N HIS A 5 -20.01 -5.66 52.64
CA HIS A 5 -20.15 -7.02 53.17
C HIS A 5 -18.84 -7.81 53.13
N ASN A 6 -18.70 -8.74 54.08
CA ASN A 6 -17.46 -9.32 54.60
C ASN A 6 -17.61 -10.87 54.74
N TYR A 7 -16.49 -11.60 54.56
CA TYR A 7 -16.10 -12.97 55.03
C TYR A 7 -16.72 -14.30 54.51
N SER A 8 -15.84 -15.21 54.05
CA SER A 8 -15.42 -16.51 54.68
C SER A 8 -14.80 -17.47 53.63
N LEU A 9 -13.52 -17.87 53.70
CA LEU A 9 -12.86 -18.92 54.49
C LEU A 9 -13.39 -20.36 54.26
N LEU A 10 -12.67 -21.13 53.43
CA LEU A 10 -12.65 -22.61 53.46
C LEU A 10 -11.19 -23.09 53.42
N GLY A 11 -10.84 -23.93 54.40
CA GLY A 11 -9.48 -24.41 54.67
C GLY A 11 -9.07 -25.63 53.82
N PRO A 12 -7.79 -26.06 53.93
CA PRO A 12 -7.26 -27.18 53.17
C PRO A 12 -7.45 -28.51 53.92
N THR A 13 -7.97 -29.53 53.24
CA THR A 13 -7.95 -30.91 53.74
C THR A 13 -6.69 -31.64 53.25
N SER A 14 -6.07 -32.31 54.21
CA SER A 14 -4.94 -33.24 54.10
C SER A 14 -5.39 -34.56 53.49
N ASP A 15 -4.78 -34.99 52.38
CA ASP A 15 -4.37 -36.38 52.13
C ASP A 15 -3.75 -36.54 50.74
N SER A 16 -2.41 -36.59 50.62
CA SER A 16 -1.77 -36.93 49.33
C SER A 16 -0.37 -37.56 49.41
N ASN A 17 -0.01 -38.22 50.52
CA ASN A 17 1.33 -38.81 50.65
C ASN A 17 1.45 -40.31 50.30
N PHE A 18 0.36 -40.98 49.91
CA PHE A 18 0.42 -42.40 49.52
C PHE A 18 0.51 -42.64 48.00
N LEU A 19 -0.04 -41.75 47.15
CA LEU A 19 -0.04 -41.89 45.68
C LEU A 19 1.25 -41.41 44.98
N ARG A 20 2.18 -40.77 45.72
CA ARG A 20 3.38 -40.14 45.15
C ARG A 20 4.54 -41.09 44.86
N LYS A 21 4.55 -42.31 45.42
CA LYS A 21 5.66 -43.28 45.24
C LYS A 21 5.45 -44.28 44.11
N ILE A 22 4.20 -44.56 43.69
CA ILE A 22 3.92 -45.50 42.59
C ILE A 22 3.93 -44.79 41.22
N THR A 23 3.64 -43.50 41.16
CA THR A 23 3.56 -42.74 39.89
C THR A 23 4.92 -42.40 39.28
N ARG A 24 5.98 -42.21 40.09
CA ARG A 24 7.28 -41.75 39.56
C ARG A 24 8.01 -42.80 38.70
N LYS A 25 7.89 -44.09 39.03
CA LYS A 25 8.52 -45.17 38.23
C LYS A 25 7.82 -45.39 36.88
N TRP A 26 6.49 -45.32 36.85
CA TRP A 26 5.72 -45.46 35.61
C TRP A 26 5.80 -44.22 34.71
N ILE A 27 5.93 -43.03 35.28
CA ILE A 27 6.17 -41.79 34.50
C ILE A 27 7.54 -41.84 33.82
N ILE A 28 8.60 -42.32 34.50
CA ILE A 28 9.93 -42.42 33.89
C ILE A 28 9.95 -43.45 32.76
N VAL A 29 9.30 -44.61 32.94
CA VAL A 29 9.19 -45.62 31.87
C VAL A 29 8.36 -45.10 30.70
N GLY A 30 7.24 -44.40 30.96
CA GLY A 30 6.42 -43.78 29.92
C GLY A 30 7.18 -42.71 29.12
N VAL A 31 7.90 -41.81 29.80
CA VAL A 31 8.70 -40.76 29.16
C VAL A 31 9.83 -41.36 28.32
N LEU A 32 10.58 -42.34 28.83
CA LEU A 32 11.65 -43.00 28.07
C LEU A 32 11.12 -43.77 26.85
N THR A 33 9.94 -44.36 26.96
CA THR A 33 9.30 -45.08 25.84
C THR A 33 8.85 -44.10 24.76
N VAL A 34 8.27 -42.95 25.14
CA VAL A 34 7.88 -41.89 24.19
C VAL A 34 9.11 -41.29 23.51
N PHE A 35 10.18 -40.99 24.24
CA PHE A 35 11.43 -40.48 23.66
C PHE A 35 12.13 -41.51 22.76
N GLY A 36 12.11 -42.80 23.12
CA GLY A 36 12.63 -43.86 22.27
C GLY A 36 11.85 -44.00 20.96
N LEU A 37 10.51 -43.95 21.02
CA LEU A 37 9.65 -44.00 19.85
C LEU A 37 9.78 -42.76 18.97
N THR A 38 9.83 -41.55 19.53
CA THR A 38 10.05 -40.33 18.73
C THR A 38 11.45 -40.30 18.12
N PHE A 39 12.47 -40.77 18.83
CA PHE A 39 13.82 -40.89 18.28
C PHE A 39 13.90 -41.93 17.15
N ILE A 40 13.23 -43.07 17.28
CA ILE A 40 13.14 -44.07 16.21
C ILE A 40 12.41 -43.47 15.00
N ILE A 41 11.25 -42.85 15.19
CA ILE A 41 10.47 -42.22 14.10
C ILE A 41 11.30 -41.13 13.40
N GLN A 42 11.95 -40.25 14.15
CA GLN A 42 12.81 -39.19 13.60
C GLN A 42 14.06 -39.76 12.91
N SER A 43 14.68 -40.81 13.46
CA SER A 43 15.84 -41.45 12.83
C SER A 43 15.48 -42.18 11.54
N THR A 44 14.27 -42.74 11.44
CA THR A 44 13.76 -43.35 10.20
C THR A 44 13.36 -42.31 9.16
N THR A 45 12.84 -41.15 9.56
CA THR A 45 12.53 -40.04 8.64
C THR A 45 13.78 -39.29 8.17
N LEU A 46 14.84 -39.22 8.99
CA LEU A 46 16.14 -38.65 8.60
C LEU A 46 16.96 -39.58 7.70
N ARG A 47 16.75 -40.90 7.77
CA ARG A 47 17.40 -41.86 6.85
C ARG A 47 16.70 -42.02 5.50
N SER A 48 15.44 -41.63 5.37
CA SER A 48 14.72 -41.59 4.09
C SER A 48 14.88 -40.24 3.36
N GLY A 49 16.05 -39.60 3.49
CA GLY A 49 16.43 -38.43 2.74
C GLY A 49 16.80 -38.80 1.30
N THR A 50 15.80 -38.99 0.44
CA THR A 50 15.94 -38.74 -0.99
C THR A 50 15.01 -37.58 -1.33
N SER A 51 15.61 -36.40 -1.45
CA SER A 51 15.19 -35.28 -2.31
C SER A 51 13.69 -35.17 -2.64
N GLU A 52 12.96 -34.28 -1.95
CA GLU A 52 11.94 -33.38 -2.52
C GLU A 52 11.11 -32.67 -1.41
N PRO A 53 11.56 -31.50 -0.92
CA PRO A 53 10.62 -30.49 -0.40
C PRO A 53 10.38 -29.36 -1.41
N GLU A 54 11.34 -29.13 -2.31
CA GLU A 54 11.29 -28.06 -3.32
C GLU A 54 10.27 -28.35 -4.43
N ALA A 55 10.05 -29.63 -4.77
CA ALA A 55 9.10 -30.00 -5.81
C ALA A 55 7.64 -29.81 -5.38
N LEU A 56 7.30 -29.97 -4.10
CA LEU A 56 5.90 -29.84 -3.63
C LEU A 56 5.45 -28.38 -3.57
N GLN A 57 6.35 -27.47 -3.15
CA GLN A 57 6.10 -26.03 -3.17
C GLN A 57 6.06 -25.49 -4.60
N THR A 58 6.87 -26.07 -5.50
CA THR A 58 6.82 -25.79 -6.94
C THR A 58 5.59 -26.41 -7.63
N LYS A 59 5.00 -27.47 -7.08
CA LYS A 59 3.79 -28.13 -7.62
C LYS A 59 2.50 -27.39 -7.23
N LEU A 60 2.42 -26.87 -6.01
CA LEU A 60 1.27 -26.09 -5.54
C LEU A 60 1.16 -24.71 -6.21
N LEU A 61 2.28 -24.15 -6.66
CA LEU A 61 2.30 -22.94 -7.50
C LEU A 61 2.09 -23.22 -9.01
N ARG A 62 1.96 -24.48 -9.43
CA ARG A 62 1.86 -24.90 -10.85
C ARG A 62 0.45 -25.22 -11.34
N THR A 63 -0.57 -25.19 -10.48
CA THR A 63 -1.95 -25.60 -10.85
C THR A 63 -2.85 -24.43 -11.29
N GLY A 64 -2.31 -23.22 -11.44
CA GLY A 64 -2.96 -22.14 -12.18
C GLY A 64 -2.62 -22.26 -13.67
N ASP A 65 -3.56 -22.71 -14.47
CA ASP A 65 -3.44 -22.92 -15.93
C ASP A 65 -3.32 -21.59 -16.70
N TRP A 66 -2.17 -20.93 -16.58
CA TRP A 66 -1.80 -19.70 -17.29
C TRP A 66 -0.88 -19.96 -18.51
N ARG A 67 -0.75 -21.22 -18.94
CA ARG A 67 0.29 -21.67 -19.88
C ARG A 67 -0.06 -21.60 -21.37
N GLN A 68 -0.95 -20.70 -21.80
CA GLN A 68 -1.09 -20.42 -23.24
C GLN A 68 -0.25 -19.25 -23.73
N GLY A 69 0.32 -18.44 -22.83
CA GLY A 69 1.35 -17.48 -23.22
C GLY A 69 2.74 -18.10 -23.10
N GLY A 70 3.67 -17.71 -23.97
CA GLY A 70 5.09 -18.08 -23.85
C GLY A 70 5.68 -17.71 -22.47
N PRO A 71 6.94 -18.06 -22.19
CA PRO A 71 7.57 -17.97 -20.86
C PRO A 71 7.59 -16.57 -20.19
N GLU A 72 6.97 -15.54 -20.76
CA GLU A 72 6.93 -14.16 -20.27
C GLU A 72 5.58 -13.46 -20.52
N ALA A 73 4.48 -14.24 -20.58
CA ALA A 73 3.14 -13.73 -20.92
C ALA A 73 2.69 -12.51 -20.10
N TRP A 74 3.10 -12.42 -18.83
CA TRP A 74 2.75 -11.34 -17.92
C TRP A 74 3.39 -9.98 -18.24
N ARG A 75 4.44 -9.94 -19.09
CA ARG A 75 5.18 -8.71 -19.39
C ARG A 75 4.39 -7.75 -20.26
N ASN A 76 3.71 -8.30 -21.27
CA ASN A 76 2.97 -7.51 -22.24
C ASN A 76 1.48 -7.45 -21.87
N PRO A 77 0.93 -6.25 -21.56
CA PRO A 77 -0.50 -6.05 -21.29
C PRO A 77 -1.43 -6.71 -22.31
N SER A 78 -1.07 -6.66 -23.59
CA SER A 78 -1.90 -7.18 -24.68
C SER A 78 -2.15 -8.69 -24.58
N ASN A 79 -1.29 -9.45 -23.91
CA ASN A 79 -1.50 -10.89 -23.68
C ASN A 79 -2.65 -11.17 -22.71
N SER A 80 -3.09 -10.15 -21.97
CA SER A 80 -4.19 -10.22 -21.01
C SER A 80 -5.46 -9.54 -21.54
N LEU A 81 -5.52 -9.23 -22.83
CA LEU A 81 -6.61 -8.51 -23.49
C LEU A 81 -6.97 -9.16 -24.83
N LYS A 82 -8.19 -8.91 -25.31
CA LYS A 82 -8.66 -9.37 -26.63
C LYS A 82 -7.96 -8.62 -27.77
N TYR A 83 -7.71 -7.33 -27.57
CA TYR A 83 -7.08 -6.46 -28.55
C TYR A 83 -5.81 -5.83 -27.97
N PRO A 84 -4.79 -5.55 -28.80
CA PRO A 84 -3.56 -4.88 -28.36
C PRO A 84 -3.73 -3.37 -28.13
N HIS A 85 -4.93 -2.84 -28.31
CA HIS A 85 -5.27 -1.43 -28.15
C HIS A 85 -6.53 -1.28 -27.28
N PRO A 86 -6.71 -0.13 -26.60
CA PRO A 86 -7.94 0.13 -25.87
C PRO A 86 -9.17 0.20 -26.78
N THR A 87 -10.33 -0.11 -26.21
CA THR A 87 -11.65 -0.02 -26.87
C THR A 87 -12.48 1.12 -26.29
N ILE A 88 -13.62 1.45 -26.91
CA ILE A 88 -14.53 2.46 -26.35
C ILE A 88 -15.21 1.93 -25.08
N ILE A 89 -15.56 0.64 -25.06
CA ILE A 89 -16.15 -0.04 -23.89
C ILE A 89 -15.14 -1.04 -23.35
N GLY A 90 -14.71 -0.88 -22.10
CA GLY A 90 -13.60 -1.65 -21.54
C GLY A 90 -13.86 -3.17 -21.52
N ARG A 91 -15.09 -3.57 -21.19
CA ARG A 91 -15.53 -4.98 -21.22
C ARG A 91 -15.26 -5.70 -22.55
N GLU A 92 -15.34 -5.00 -23.68
CA GLU A 92 -15.12 -5.59 -25.00
C GLU A 92 -13.66 -6.04 -25.20
N ASN A 93 -12.73 -5.48 -24.42
CA ASN A 93 -11.32 -5.80 -24.50
C ASN A 93 -10.87 -6.87 -23.49
N LEU A 94 -11.73 -7.25 -22.55
CA LEU A 94 -11.41 -8.27 -21.54
C LEU A 94 -11.52 -9.68 -22.15
N LEU A 95 -10.53 -10.54 -21.86
CA LEU A 95 -10.57 -11.95 -22.25
C LEU A 95 -11.66 -12.68 -21.47
N ASP A 96 -12.35 -13.61 -22.14
CA ASP A 96 -13.52 -14.31 -21.56
C ASP A 96 -13.11 -15.27 -20.43
N GLU A 97 -11.97 -15.95 -20.59
CA GLU A 97 -11.45 -16.92 -19.62
C GLU A 97 -10.63 -16.29 -18.48
N SER A 98 -10.31 -15.00 -18.61
CA SER A 98 -9.57 -14.27 -17.58
C SER A 98 -10.50 -13.65 -16.55
N ARG A 99 -9.94 -13.34 -15.38
CA ARG A 99 -10.64 -12.66 -14.30
C ARG A 99 -9.82 -11.45 -13.89
N TYR A 100 -10.50 -10.33 -13.70
CA TYR A 100 -9.89 -9.03 -13.47
C TYR A 100 -10.35 -8.46 -12.13
N ILE A 101 -9.59 -7.51 -11.60
CA ILE A 101 -9.97 -6.76 -10.41
C ILE A 101 -9.63 -5.27 -10.58
N THR A 102 -10.52 -4.38 -10.13
CA THR A 102 -10.29 -2.94 -10.10
C THR A 102 -10.72 -2.35 -8.76
N SER A 103 -10.17 -1.18 -8.43
CA SER A 103 -10.68 -0.35 -7.34
C SER A 103 -10.44 1.13 -7.66
N PHE A 104 -11.13 2.06 -7.01
CA PHE A 104 -11.08 3.49 -7.33
C PHE A 104 -10.58 4.33 -6.15
N PRO A 105 -9.24 4.40 -5.94
CA PRO A 105 -8.70 5.12 -4.80
C PRO A 105 -9.08 6.60 -4.76
N ILE A 106 -9.70 7.00 -3.66
CA ILE A 106 -9.93 8.40 -3.30
C ILE A 106 -9.18 8.70 -2.01
N ALA A 107 -8.47 9.83 -1.95
CA ALA A 107 -7.76 10.40 -0.79
C ALA A 107 -6.63 11.32 -1.30
N GLY A 108 -5.74 11.68 -0.37
CA GLY A 108 -4.39 12.15 -0.66
C GLY A 108 -3.57 11.19 -1.52
N TYR A 109 -2.53 11.72 -2.17
CA TYR A 109 -1.71 10.97 -3.12
C TYR A 109 -1.11 9.66 -2.57
N THR A 110 -0.57 9.69 -1.35
CA THR A 110 0.06 8.51 -0.73
C THR A 110 -0.94 7.45 -0.32
N ASN A 111 -2.12 7.85 0.15
CA ASN A 111 -3.20 6.93 0.47
C ASN A 111 -3.75 6.26 -0.80
N LYS A 112 -3.82 7.00 -1.92
CA LYS A 112 -4.12 6.43 -3.24
C LYS A 112 -3.07 5.42 -3.67
N PHE A 113 -1.78 5.75 -3.52
CA PHE A 113 -0.68 4.81 -3.80
C PHE A 113 -0.79 3.51 -2.99
N ILE A 114 -1.07 3.61 -1.69
CA ILE A 114 -1.27 2.44 -0.82
C ILE A 114 -2.46 1.60 -1.32
N ALA A 115 -3.57 2.24 -1.66
CA ALA A 115 -4.73 1.53 -2.20
C ALA A 115 -4.45 0.86 -3.56
N TYR A 116 -3.62 1.43 -4.42
CA TYR A 116 -3.17 0.77 -5.66
C TYR A 116 -2.27 -0.43 -5.37
N MET A 117 -1.32 -0.30 -4.45
CA MET A 117 -0.50 -1.42 -3.98
C MET A 117 -1.36 -2.55 -3.42
N HIS A 118 -2.38 -2.22 -2.62
CA HIS A 118 -3.35 -3.16 -2.08
C HIS A 118 -4.20 -3.81 -3.17
N LEU A 119 -4.62 -3.07 -4.20
CA LEU A 119 -5.34 -3.60 -5.36
C LEU A 119 -4.49 -4.66 -6.10
N ILE A 120 -3.23 -4.36 -6.38
CA ILE A 120 -2.32 -5.29 -7.07
C ILE A 120 -2.11 -6.54 -6.21
N TYR A 121 -1.85 -6.36 -4.91
CA TYR A 121 -1.67 -7.47 -3.98
C TYR A 121 -2.93 -8.35 -3.86
N LEU A 122 -4.12 -7.74 -3.78
CA LEU A 122 -5.38 -8.47 -3.79
C LEU A 122 -5.63 -9.20 -5.11
N GLY A 123 -5.21 -8.63 -6.24
CA GLY A 123 -5.23 -9.29 -7.55
C GLY A 123 -4.43 -10.59 -7.54
N ILE A 124 -3.19 -10.54 -7.03
CA ILE A 124 -2.35 -11.74 -6.86
C ILE A 124 -3.04 -12.78 -5.97
N LEU A 125 -3.56 -12.37 -4.80
CA LEU A 125 -4.20 -13.30 -3.85
C LEU A 125 -5.50 -13.93 -4.36
N SER A 126 -6.24 -13.21 -5.21
CA SER A 126 -7.51 -13.68 -5.78
C SER A 126 -7.36 -14.34 -7.14
N ASN A 127 -6.13 -14.50 -7.64
CA ASN A 127 -5.81 -14.99 -8.98
C ASN A 127 -6.52 -14.18 -10.09
N ARG A 128 -6.48 -12.85 -9.95
CA ARG A 128 -7.11 -11.87 -10.85
C ARG A 128 -6.09 -10.86 -11.36
N ILE A 129 -6.27 -10.44 -12.61
CA ILE A 129 -5.45 -9.41 -13.24
C ILE A 129 -5.89 -8.02 -12.74
N PRO A 130 -5.07 -7.29 -11.97
CA PRO A 130 -5.43 -5.95 -11.51
C PRO A 130 -5.44 -4.96 -12.69
N ILE A 131 -6.49 -4.14 -12.76
CA ILE A 131 -6.65 -3.00 -13.68
C ILE A 131 -6.61 -1.72 -12.84
N ILE A 132 -5.57 -0.92 -13.01
CA ILE A 132 -5.29 0.28 -12.21
C ILE A 132 -5.95 1.49 -12.89
N PRO A 133 -6.85 2.23 -12.21
CA PRO A 133 -7.39 3.46 -12.79
C PRO A 133 -6.39 4.61 -12.71
N PRO A 134 -6.56 5.63 -13.56
CA PRO A 134 -5.75 6.83 -13.51
C PRO A 134 -5.82 7.50 -12.13
N ILE A 135 -4.75 8.18 -11.75
CA ILE A 135 -4.67 8.91 -10.49
C ILE A 135 -5.36 10.26 -10.66
N LEU A 136 -6.42 10.46 -9.89
CA LEU A 136 -7.16 11.71 -9.87
C LEU A 136 -6.50 12.72 -8.93
N PRO A 137 -6.62 14.04 -9.15
CA PRO A 137 -6.11 15.06 -8.22
C PRO A 137 -6.59 14.84 -6.77
N PRO A 138 -5.69 14.77 -5.77
CA PRO A 138 -6.08 14.89 -4.35
C PRO A 138 -6.47 16.34 -4.01
N GLY A 139 -7.09 16.59 -2.87
CA GLY A 139 -7.61 17.92 -2.52
C GLY A 139 -6.60 19.08 -2.50
N TRP A 140 -5.29 18.81 -2.36
CA TRP A 140 -4.24 19.83 -2.41
C TRP A 140 -3.60 20.03 -3.80
N VAL A 141 -3.87 19.13 -4.74
CA VAL A 141 -3.54 19.34 -6.15
C VAL A 141 -4.81 19.91 -6.80
N PRO A 142 -4.75 21.07 -7.45
CA PRO A 142 -5.94 21.65 -8.07
C PRO A 142 -6.61 20.67 -9.03
N ILE A 143 -7.95 20.68 -9.07
CA ILE A 143 -8.71 19.69 -9.82
C ILE A 143 -8.48 19.76 -11.34
N ASP A 144 -8.12 20.95 -11.83
CA ASP A 144 -7.73 21.23 -13.21
C ASP A 144 -6.29 20.80 -13.54
N ALA A 145 -5.58 20.15 -12.60
CA ALA A 145 -4.32 19.47 -12.89
C ALA A 145 -4.49 18.28 -13.84
N GLY A 146 -5.73 17.83 -14.06
CA GLY A 146 -6.04 16.65 -14.85
C GLY A 146 -5.62 15.35 -14.15
N ILE A 147 -5.84 14.24 -14.84
CA ILE A 147 -5.41 12.92 -14.37
C ILE A 147 -3.95 12.66 -14.72
N ILE A 148 -3.34 11.68 -14.05
CA ILE A 148 -2.06 11.10 -14.46
C ILE A 148 -2.18 9.58 -14.50
N LEU A 149 -1.58 8.92 -15.49
CA LEU A 149 -1.58 7.47 -15.56
C LEU A 149 -0.62 6.91 -14.50
N PHE A 150 -0.91 5.71 -14.01
CA PHE A 150 -0.06 5.06 -13.01
C PHE A 150 1.30 4.69 -13.63
N GLY A 151 1.31 4.26 -14.89
CA GLY A 151 2.51 3.95 -15.66
C GLY A 151 3.37 5.15 -16.05
N ASP A 152 2.84 6.38 -16.00
CA ASP A 152 3.64 7.60 -16.19
C ASP A 152 4.58 7.83 -14.99
N ILE A 153 4.18 7.36 -13.81
CA ILE A 153 4.92 7.53 -12.56
C ILE A 153 5.77 6.31 -12.24
N TYR A 154 5.22 5.09 -12.42
CA TYR A 154 5.87 3.84 -12.03
C TYR A 154 6.18 2.95 -13.22
N ASN A 155 7.36 2.34 -13.24
CA ASN A 155 7.78 1.44 -14.30
C ASN A 155 7.06 0.08 -14.20
N LEU A 156 5.96 -0.07 -14.94
CA LEU A 156 5.13 -1.28 -14.91
C LEU A 156 5.79 -2.50 -15.55
N THR A 157 6.75 -2.31 -16.46
CA THR A 157 7.53 -3.42 -17.02
C THR A 157 8.37 -4.07 -15.92
N THR A 158 9.13 -3.27 -15.17
CA THR A 158 9.91 -3.77 -14.03
C THR A 158 9.01 -4.41 -12.97
N LEU A 159 7.86 -3.79 -12.68
CA LEU A 159 6.91 -4.35 -11.73
C LEU A 159 6.43 -5.75 -12.15
N ARG A 160 5.87 -5.87 -13.36
CA ARG A 160 5.36 -7.13 -13.92
C ARG A 160 6.43 -8.21 -13.91
N ASP A 161 7.67 -7.86 -14.24
CA ASP A 161 8.81 -8.76 -14.24
C ASP A 161 9.12 -9.32 -12.85
N ARG A 162 9.12 -8.45 -11.83
CA ARG A 162 9.47 -8.84 -10.47
C ARG A 162 8.38 -9.67 -9.80
N ILE A 163 7.11 -9.29 -9.99
CA ILE A 163 5.98 -10.00 -9.37
C ILE A 163 5.48 -11.19 -10.19
N ARG A 164 5.92 -11.32 -11.46
CA ARG A 164 5.50 -12.35 -12.42
C ARG A 164 3.98 -12.46 -12.57
N HIS A 165 3.31 -11.31 -12.57
CA HIS A 165 1.87 -11.20 -12.66
C HIS A 165 1.53 -10.06 -13.63
N PRO A 166 0.58 -10.26 -14.56
CA PRO A 166 0.10 -9.16 -15.39
C PRO A 166 -0.53 -8.08 -14.53
N VAL A 167 -0.26 -6.82 -14.86
CA VAL A 167 -0.87 -5.64 -14.25
C VAL A 167 -1.29 -4.75 -15.40
N LEU A 168 -2.54 -4.33 -15.43
CA LEU A 168 -3.09 -3.48 -16.48
C LEU A 168 -3.38 -2.09 -15.91
N GLU A 169 -3.44 -1.11 -16.79
CA GLU A 169 -4.06 0.18 -16.53
C GLU A 169 -5.40 0.26 -17.27
N TRP A 170 -6.33 1.08 -16.78
CA TRP A 170 -7.57 1.33 -17.52
C TRP A 170 -7.32 1.89 -18.92
N SER A 171 -6.21 2.61 -19.15
CA SER A 171 -5.77 3.06 -20.48
C SER A 171 -5.33 1.93 -21.42
N ASP A 172 -4.97 0.75 -20.89
CA ASP A 172 -4.72 -0.44 -21.71
C ASP A 172 -6.04 -1.05 -22.20
N VAL A 173 -7.09 -0.95 -21.37
CA VAL A 173 -8.38 -1.62 -21.56
C VAL A 173 -9.34 -0.76 -22.38
N LYS A 174 -9.45 0.52 -22.03
CA LYS A 174 -10.45 1.47 -22.53
C LYS A 174 -9.81 2.81 -22.89
N THR A 175 -10.34 3.42 -23.95
CA THR A 175 -9.93 4.76 -24.38
C THR A 175 -10.41 5.78 -23.37
N ILE A 176 -9.47 6.47 -22.74
CA ILE A 176 -9.75 7.60 -21.86
C ILE A 176 -9.66 8.88 -22.70
N PRO A 177 -10.75 9.66 -22.83
CA PRO A 177 -10.71 10.89 -23.61
C PRO A 177 -9.63 11.84 -23.08
N THR A 178 -8.91 12.52 -23.98
CA THR A 178 -7.95 13.57 -23.59
C THR A 178 -8.64 14.76 -22.90
N THR A 179 -9.94 14.93 -23.13
CA THR A 179 -10.82 15.90 -22.47
C THR A 179 -11.50 15.35 -21.22
N ALA A 180 -11.08 14.19 -20.70
CA ALA A 180 -11.67 13.61 -19.50
C ALA A 180 -11.44 14.55 -18.30
N ASP A 181 -12.55 14.95 -17.68
CA ASP A 181 -12.55 15.84 -16.54
C ASP A 181 -13.27 15.15 -15.38
N VAL A 182 -12.66 15.18 -14.20
CA VAL A 182 -13.21 14.58 -12.99
C VAL A 182 -14.47 15.29 -12.51
N GLN A 183 -14.69 16.55 -12.89
CA GLN A 183 -15.85 17.37 -12.51
C GLN A 183 -17.00 17.28 -13.52
N VAL A 184 -16.71 16.93 -14.78
CA VAL A 184 -17.73 16.87 -15.83
C VAL A 184 -18.43 15.53 -15.81
N ASP A 185 -19.70 15.55 -15.42
CA ASP A 185 -20.53 14.36 -15.42
C ASP A 185 -20.68 13.77 -16.81
N PHE A 186 -20.68 12.43 -16.89
CA PHE A 186 -21.14 11.77 -18.10
C PHE A 186 -22.65 11.93 -18.28
N THR A 187 -23.08 11.90 -19.53
CA THR A 187 -24.50 11.97 -19.90
C THR A 187 -24.99 10.59 -20.39
N PRO A 188 -26.31 10.34 -20.44
CA PRO A 188 -26.84 9.08 -20.97
C PRO A 188 -26.48 8.79 -22.44
N THR A 189 -26.00 9.77 -23.20
CA THR A 189 -25.55 9.60 -24.58
C THR A 189 -24.07 9.23 -24.69
N ASP A 190 -23.31 9.34 -23.60
CA ASP A 190 -21.93 8.88 -23.56
C ASP A 190 -21.89 7.34 -23.65
N PRO A 191 -20.82 6.73 -24.17
CA PRO A 191 -20.62 5.29 -24.18
C PRO A 191 -20.24 4.79 -22.77
N VAL A 192 -21.22 4.83 -21.85
CA VAL A 192 -21.05 4.47 -20.45
C VAL A 192 -21.26 2.98 -20.25
N GLU A 193 -20.31 2.32 -19.60
CA GLU A 193 -20.48 0.92 -19.18
C GLU A 193 -20.87 0.85 -17.71
N GLN A 194 -21.75 -0.09 -17.39
CA GLN A 194 -22.26 -0.23 -16.03
C GLN A 194 -21.56 -1.38 -15.32
N LEU A 195 -21.14 -1.16 -14.07
CA LEU A 195 -20.45 -2.16 -13.25
C LEU A 195 -21.12 -2.28 -11.87
N GLY A 196 -21.23 -3.51 -11.39
CA GLY A 196 -21.53 -3.77 -9.98
C GLY A 196 -20.24 -3.91 -9.18
N CYS A 197 -20.16 -3.24 -8.04
CA CYS A 197 -18.97 -3.16 -7.21
C CYS A 197 -19.28 -3.50 -5.75
N TRP A 198 -18.26 -3.96 -5.05
CA TRP A 198 -18.26 -4.09 -3.61
C TRP A 198 -17.89 -2.77 -2.95
N SER A 199 -18.54 -2.46 -1.84
CA SER A 199 -18.16 -1.39 -0.93
C SER A 199 -17.60 -1.98 0.35
N VAL A 200 -16.41 -1.51 0.75
CA VAL A 200 -15.74 -1.91 2.00
C VAL A 200 -15.99 -0.91 3.14
N ARG A 201 -16.89 0.06 2.93
CA ARG A 201 -17.31 1.03 3.97
C ARG A 201 -17.93 0.31 5.17
N PRO A 202 -17.76 0.82 6.40
CA PRO A 202 -18.33 0.25 7.62
C PRO A 202 -19.79 -0.13 7.46
N ARG A 203 -20.22 -1.18 8.17
CA ARG A 203 -21.60 -1.69 8.10
C ARG A 203 -22.64 -0.64 8.49
N SER A 204 -22.26 0.30 9.36
CA SER A 204 -23.07 1.45 9.76
C SER A 204 -23.14 2.58 8.74
N ALA A 205 -22.32 2.59 7.69
CA ALA A 205 -22.30 3.66 6.70
C ALA A 205 -23.38 3.43 5.64
N ASP A 206 -24.28 4.39 5.42
CA ASP A 206 -25.36 4.25 4.43
C ASP A 206 -24.85 4.23 2.98
N ASP A 207 -23.82 5.02 2.69
CA ASP A 207 -23.29 5.22 1.34
C ASP A 207 -21.91 4.58 1.11
N PRO A 208 -21.61 4.14 -0.13
CA PRO A 208 -20.28 3.68 -0.52
C PRO A 208 -19.29 4.84 -0.55
N THR A 209 -18.01 4.53 -0.76
CA THR A 209 -17.00 5.57 -0.97
C THR A 209 -17.32 6.40 -2.22
N TRP A 210 -17.19 7.72 -2.13
CA TRP A 210 -17.52 8.64 -3.23
C TRP A 210 -16.48 8.56 -4.36
N VAL A 211 -16.78 7.86 -5.45
CA VAL A 211 -15.83 7.63 -6.56
C VAL A 211 -16.20 8.37 -7.87
N ARG A 212 -17.02 9.43 -7.77
CA ARG A 212 -17.57 10.15 -8.94
C ARG A 212 -16.53 10.64 -9.96
N GLY A 213 -15.37 11.06 -9.49
CA GLY A 213 -14.29 11.49 -10.40
C GLY A 213 -13.81 10.35 -11.30
N ALA A 214 -13.74 9.12 -10.78
CA ALA A 214 -13.36 7.95 -11.56
C ALA A 214 -14.47 7.54 -12.53
N GLU A 215 -15.73 7.60 -12.07
CA GLU A 215 -16.92 7.40 -12.90
C GLU A 215 -16.93 8.34 -14.12
N ASN A 216 -16.63 9.63 -13.89
CA ASN A 216 -16.59 10.66 -14.94
C ASN A 216 -15.45 10.44 -15.93
N VAL A 217 -14.24 10.18 -15.44
CA VAL A 217 -13.05 10.00 -16.29
C VAL A 217 -13.13 8.73 -17.13
N LEU A 218 -13.57 7.62 -16.53
CA LEU A 218 -13.60 6.32 -17.19
C LEU A 218 -14.91 6.07 -17.93
N LYS A 219 -15.90 6.96 -17.81
CA LYS A 219 -17.26 6.77 -18.34
C LYS A 219 -17.81 5.40 -17.90
N ILE A 220 -17.81 5.20 -16.59
CA ILE A 220 -18.34 3.99 -15.93
C ILE A 220 -19.42 4.40 -14.92
N ASP A 221 -20.49 3.62 -14.85
CA ASP A 221 -21.63 3.85 -13.97
C ASP A 221 -21.71 2.73 -12.92
N LEU A 222 -21.52 3.07 -11.64
CA LEU A 222 -21.22 2.09 -10.61
C LEU A 222 -22.37 1.91 -9.61
N SER A 223 -22.84 0.68 -9.48
CA SER A 223 -23.72 0.26 -8.38
C SER A 223 -22.90 -0.44 -7.30
N PHE A 224 -23.24 -0.23 -6.02
CA PHE A 224 -22.46 -0.76 -4.89
C PHE A 224 -23.28 -1.70 -4.02
N THR A 225 -22.74 -2.89 -3.76
CA THR A 225 -23.21 -3.86 -2.76
C THR A 225 -22.23 -3.90 -1.60
N ARG A 226 -22.72 -4.03 -0.37
CA ARG A 226 -21.85 -4.12 0.82
C ARG A 226 -21.14 -5.46 0.88
N VAL A 227 -19.85 -5.48 1.21
CA VAL A 227 -19.14 -6.74 1.51
C VAL A 227 -19.74 -7.46 2.73
N PRO A 228 -19.74 -8.81 2.77
CA PRO A 228 -20.20 -9.56 3.94
C PRO A 228 -19.40 -9.27 5.21
N SER A 229 -20.02 -9.48 6.39
CA SER A 229 -19.42 -9.17 7.70
C SER A 229 -18.09 -9.89 7.98
N PHE A 230 -17.89 -11.09 7.42
CA PHE A 230 -16.62 -11.83 7.57
C PHE A 230 -15.42 -11.11 6.93
N SER A 231 -15.68 -10.11 6.08
CA SER A 231 -14.64 -9.32 5.41
C SER A 231 -13.92 -8.36 6.36
N TYR A 232 -14.57 -7.98 7.47
CA TYR A 232 -14.06 -6.98 8.40
C TYR A 232 -13.13 -7.60 9.44
N PHE A 233 -12.17 -6.80 9.91
CA PHE A 233 -11.21 -7.19 10.94
C PHE A 233 -11.91 -7.57 12.25
N ASN A 234 -12.86 -6.74 12.70
CA ASN A 234 -13.79 -7.04 13.78
C ASN A 234 -15.22 -7.20 13.24
N GLN A 235 -15.69 -8.44 13.13
CA GLN A 235 -16.99 -8.76 12.54
C GLN A 235 -18.18 -8.29 13.41
N SER A 236 -17.97 -8.08 14.71
CA SER A 236 -19.01 -7.67 15.64
C SER A 236 -19.19 -6.15 15.68
N ASP A 237 -18.16 -5.38 15.33
CA ASP A 237 -18.21 -3.91 15.29
C ASP A 237 -18.81 -3.43 13.96
N GLU A 238 -19.88 -2.65 14.03
CA GLU A 238 -20.54 -2.09 12.84
C GLU A 238 -19.78 -0.90 12.25
N ASN A 239 -18.92 -0.26 13.05
CA ASN A 239 -18.10 0.88 12.67
C ASN A 239 -16.69 0.45 12.24
N GLU A 240 -16.39 -0.85 12.16
CA GLU A 240 -15.10 -1.34 11.68
C GLU A 240 -14.85 -0.87 10.25
N ILE A 241 -13.75 -0.14 10.06
CA ILE A 241 -13.31 0.39 8.76
C ILE A 241 -12.28 -0.53 8.09
N PHE A 242 -11.66 -1.44 8.84
CA PHE A 242 -10.63 -2.33 8.33
C PHE A 242 -11.23 -3.62 7.79
N VAL A 243 -10.78 -3.98 6.60
CA VAL A 243 -11.10 -5.25 5.94
C VAL A 243 -9.84 -6.09 5.77
N THR A 244 -10.01 -7.40 5.57
CA THR A 244 -8.87 -8.31 5.47
C THR A 244 -8.67 -8.86 4.06
N PHE A 245 -7.42 -8.90 3.59
CA PHE A 245 -7.06 -9.44 2.27
C PHE A 245 -7.52 -10.88 2.09
N PRO A 246 -7.32 -11.83 3.03
CA PRO A 246 -7.79 -13.20 2.85
C PRO A 246 -9.30 -13.28 2.66
N ALA A 247 -10.08 -12.49 3.41
CA ALA A 247 -11.52 -12.48 3.29
C ALA A 247 -11.98 -11.88 1.96
N LEU A 248 -11.43 -10.72 1.55
CA LEU A 248 -11.73 -10.13 0.24
C LEU A 248 -11.30 -11.04 -0.92
N ALA A 249 -10.13 -11.67 -0.82
CA ALA A 249 -9.63 -12.59 -1.83
C ALA A 249 -10.55 -13.81 -1.94
N SER A 250 -11.00 -14.38 -0.82
CA SER A 250 -11.97 -15.49 -0.81
C SER A 250 -13.32 -15.09 -1.41
N LEU A 251 -13.77 -13.86 -1.15
CA LEU A 251 -15.03 -13.35 -1.67
C LEU A 251 -15.00 -13.34 -3.20
N VAL A 252 -13.90 -12.91 -3.80
CA VAL A 252 -13.80 -12.73 -5.25
C VAL A 252 -12.92 -13.76 -5.95
N TYR A 253 -12.48 -14.84 -5.30
CA TYR A 253 -11.48 -15.75 -5.88
C TYR A 253 -11.88 -16.22 -7.29
N ALA A 254 -10.95 -16.16 -8.25
CA ALA A 254 -11.24 -16.50 -9.64
C ALA A 254 -11.79 -17.93 -9.78
N LYS A 255 -12.91 -18.09 -10.51
CA LYS A 255 -13.63 -19.36 -10.76
C LYS A 255 -14.30 -20.03 -9.54
N HIS A 256 -13.88 -19.69 -8.32
CA HIS A 256 -14.40 -20.29 -7.08
C HIS A 256 -14.64 -19.23 -5.99
N PRO A 257 -15.46 -18.20 -6.25
CA PRO A 257 -15.74 -17.18 -5.24
C PRO A 257 -16.52 -17.79 -4.07
N HIS A 258 -16.44 -17.16 -2.89
CA HIS A 258 -17.21 -17.54 -1.72
C HIS A 258 -18.72 -17.60 -2.04
N PRO A 259 -19.52 -18.53 -1.46
CA PRO A 259 -20.96 -18.62 -1.74
C PRO A 259 -21.76 -17.33 -1.50
N SER A 260 -21.23 -16.43 -0.67
CA SER A 260 -21.80 -15.09 -0.42
C SER A 260 -21.47 -14.04 -1.48
N PHE A 261 -20.82 -14.41 -2.59
CA PHE A 261 -20.47 -13.48 -3.67
C PHE A 261 -21.68 -12.78 -4.30
N HIS A 262 -22.83 -13.44 -4.39
CA HIS A 262 -24.06 -12.79 -4.87
C HIS A 262 -24.96 -12.29 -3.73
N GLN A 263 -24.43 -12.25 -2.51
CA GLN A 263 -25.19 -11.91 -1.30
C GLN A 263 -24.73 -10.55 -0.75
N GLY A 264 -25.65 -9.87 -0.05
CA GLY A 264 -25.39 -8.59 0.60
C GLY A 264 -26.45 -7.55 0.26
N PRO A 265 -26.63 -6.52 1.10
CA PRO A 265 -27.52 -5.41 0.77
C PRO A 265 -26.91 -4.53 -0.31
N LEU A 266 -27.75 -4.10 -1.26
CA LEU A 266 -27.41 -2.97 -2.12
C LEU A 266 -27.21 -1.74 -1.23
N MET A 267 -26.08 -1.06 -1.37
CA MET A 267 -25.83 0.23 -0.70
C MET A 267 -26.31 1.39 -1.56
N ARG A 268 -26.04 1.32 -2.87
CA ARG A 268 -26.39 2.40 -3.80
C ARG A 268 -26.61 1.87 -5.21
N ALA A 269 -27.72 2.26 -5.83
CA ALA A 269 -27.88 2.13 -7.27
C ALA A 269 -26.83 2.96 -8.02
N SER A 270 -26.62 2.65 -9.29
CA SER A 270 -25.80 3.46 -10.17
C SER A 270 -26.42 4.84 -10.41
N ARG A 271 -25.67 5.79 -10.95
CA ARG A 271 -26.15 7.15 -11.21
C ARG A 271 -27.24 7.20 -12.28
N LEU A 272 -27.23 6.22 -13.19
CA LEU A 272 -28.30 6.03 -14.18
C LEU A 272 -29.43 5.12 -13.67
N GLY A 273 -29.42 4.74 -12.39
CA GLY A 273 -30.50 4.03 -11.71
C GLY A 273 -30.42 2.50 -11.79
N SER A 274 -29.30 1.93 -12.23
CA SER A 274 -29.16 0.47 -12.33
C SER A 274 -28.72 -0.15 -11.00
N GLU A 275 -29.33 -1.27 -10.63
CA GLU A 275 -29.01 -2.03 -9.42
C GLU A 275 -28.20 -3.27 -9.80
N LEU A 276 -26.90 -3.08 -10.04
CA LEU A 276 -26.01 -4.15 -10.48
C LEU A 276 -25.32 -4.82 -9.30
N ARG A 277 -25.33 -6.15 -9.30
CA ARG A 277 -24.53 -6.95 -8.37
C ARG A 277 -23.08 -7.03 -8.84
N PRO A 278 -22.12 -7.15 -7.91
CA PRO A 278 -20.74 -7.46 -8.26
C PRO A 278 -20.64 -8.70 -9.15
N GLU A 279 -19.85 -8.58 -10.20
CA GLU A 279 -19.77 -9.60 -11.25
C GLU A 279 -18.48 -10.41 -11.19
N GLU A 280 -18.52 -11.63 -11.71
CA GLU A 280 -17.38 -12.54 -11.59
C GLU A 280 -16.22 -12.14 -12.49
N GLN A 281 -16.46 -11.69 -13.73
CA GLN A 281 -15.38 -11.41 -14.69
C GLN A 281 -14.49 -10.25 -14.22
N LEU A 282 -15.07 -9.12 -13.84
CA LEU A 282 -14.37 -7.96 -13.30
C LEU A 282 -14.84 -7.67 -11.87
N ALA A 283 -14.07 -8.15 -10.89
CA ALA A 283 -14.32 -7.79 -9.50
C ALA A 283 -13.99 -6.30 -9.31
N CYS A 284 -14.85 -5.58 -8.60
CA CYS A 284 -14.71 -4.16 -8.38
C CYS A 284 -14.88 -3.81 -6.90
N PHE A 285 -14.02 -2.94 -6.37
CA PHE A 285 -14.11 -2.41 -5.01
C PHE A 285 -14.06 -0.89 -4.99
N ASP A 286 -14.78 -0.24 -4.08
CA ASP A 286 -14.74 1.22 -3.96
C ASP A 286 -13.36 1.75 -3.52
N PHE A 287 -12.84 1.37 -2.34
CA PHE A 287 -11.58 1.90 -1.81
C PHE A 287 -10.80 0.96 -0.89
N LEU A 288 -9.60 0.50 -1.30
CA LEU A 288 -8.83 -0.54 -0.60
C LEU A 288 -7.75 -0.05 0.38
N TYR A 289 -7.74 1.23 0.78
CA TYR A 289 -6.70 1.76 1.69
C TYR A 289 -6.67 1.06 3.07
N TYR A 290 -7.83 0.72 3.62
CA TYR A 290 -7.96 0.07 4.92
C TYR A 290 -7.89 -1.47 4.87
N ALA A 291 -7.40 -2.04 3.75
CA ALA A 291 -7.14 -3.48 3.67
C ALA A 291 -5.88 -3.88 4.46
N SER A 292 -5.93 -5.04 5.11
CA SER A 292 -4.83 -5.60 5.91
C SER A 292 -4.78 -7.13 5.78
N SER A 293 -3.65 -7.78 6.06
CA SER A 293 -3.52 -9.24 6.14
C SER A 293 -4.39 -9.86 7.23
N GLY A 294 -4.90 -9.06 8.17
CA GLY A 294 -5.64 -9.52 9.34
C GLY A 294 -4.78 -9.62 10.60
N VAL A 295 -3.47 -9.31 10.52
CA VAL A 295 -2.58 -9.29 11.69
C VAL A 295 -2.70 -7.98 12.46
N GLN A 296 -2.68 -6.84 11.77
CA GLN A 296 -2.75 -5.52 12.40
C GLN A 296 -3.44 -4.48 11.50
N ARG A 297 -4.14 -3.52 12.09
CA ARG A 297 -4.61 -2.31 11.41
C ARG A 297 -3.42 -1.46 10.94
N TYR A 298 -3.58 -0.75 9.82
CA TYR A 298 -2.50 0.04 9.21
C TYR A 298 -1.20 -0.76 9.00
N GLU A 299 -1.30 -2.05 8.66
CA GLU A 299 -0.12 -2.91 8.55
C GLU A 299 0.92 -2.38 7.55
N PHE A 300 0.50 -1.61 6.55
CA PHE A 300 1.38 -1.02 5.53
C PHE A 300 2.44 -0.09 6.13
N GLU A 301 2.28 0.36 7.38
CA GLU A 301 3.29 1.13 8.12
C GLU A 301 4.40 0.25 8.72
N ASN A 302 4.26 -1.07 8.62
CA ASN A 302 5.20 -2.03 9.18
C ASN A 302 6.00 -2.73 8.09
N ARG A 303 7.27 -3.00 8.39
CA ARG A 303 8.22 -3.65 7.49
C ARG A 303 7.84 -5.07 7.07
N TRP A 304 7.04 -5.75 7.87
CA TRP A 304 6.54 -7.09 7.56
C TRP A 304 5.28 -7.08 6.67
N SER A 305 4.76 -5.90 6.28
CA SER A 305 3.59 -5.80 5.41
C SER A 305 3.76 -6.61 4.12
N PRO A 306 2.91 -7.61 3.87
CA PRO A 306 3.04 -8.43 2.68
C PRO A 306 2.72 -7.65 1.40
N ALA A 307 1.83 -6.67 1.46
CA ALA A 307 1.52 -5.81 0.31
C ALA A 307 2.75 -4.97 -0.10
N TRP A 308 3.48 -4.40 0.86
CA TRP A 308 4.73 -3.69 0.57
C TRP A 308 5.79 -4.64 0.02
N ASN A 309 6.07 -5.74 0.72
CA ASN A 309 7.15 -6.65 0.34
C ASN A 309 6.90 -7.38 -0.99
N THR A 310 5.64 -7.60 -1.37
CA THR A 310 5.27 -8.24 -2.63
C THR A 310 5.18 -7.26 -3.79
N VAL A 311 4.71 -6.03 -3.54
CA VAL A 311 4.39 -5.06 -4.60
C VAL A 311 5.16 -3.76 -4.43
N GLY A 312 5.07 -3.13 -3.25
CA GLY A 312 5.64 -1.81 -2.96
C GLY A 312 7.15 -1.70 -3.25
N THR A 313 7.92 -2.72 -2.88
CA THR A 313 9.38 -2.81 -3.12
C THR A 313 9.74 -2.75 -4.61
N HIS A 314 8.83 -3.12 -5.51
CA HIS A 314 9.05 -3.20 -6.95
C HIS A 314 8.44 -2.04 -7.76
N LEU A 315 7.70 -1.13 -7.10
CA LEU A 315 7.10 0.06 -7.72
C LEU A 315 8.12 1.19 -7.86
N HIS A 316 9.15 0.96 -8.68
CA HIS A 316 10.16 1.97 -9.02
C HIS A 316 9.60 3.06 -9.93
N PHE A 317 10.12 4.28 -9.80
CA PHE A 317 9.73 5.40 -10.67
C PHE A 317 10.16 5.17 -12.13
N THR A 318 9.49 5.85 -13.05
CA THR A 318 9.93 5.90 -14.45
C THR A 318 11.24 6.67 -14.60
N GLN A 319 12.09 6.25 -15.54
CA GLN A 319 13.38 6.92 -15.78
C GLN A 319 13.21 8.41 -16.15
N PRO A 320 12.25 8.82 -17.00
CA PRO A 320 12.04 10.24 -17.29
C PRO A 320 11.74 11.09 -16.05
N LEU A 321 11.01 10.54 -15.06
CA LEU A 321 10.73 11.25 -13.82
C LEU A 321 11.98 11.32 -12.92
N VAL A 322 12.78 10.26 -12.88
CA VAL A 322 14.09 10.24 -12.21
C VAL A 322 15.03 11.29 -12.82
N ASP A 323 15.20 11.29 -14.14
CA ASP A 323 16.08 12.24 -14.86
C ASP A 323 15.65 13.69 -14.62
N LEU A 324 14.33 13.94 -14.64
CA LEU A 324 13.77 15.25 -14.31
C LEU A 324 14.15 15.68 -12.89
N THR A 325 13.98 14.79 -11.91
CA THR A 325 14.31 15.05 -10.52
C THR A 325 15.80 15.25 -10.29
N ASP A 326 16.66 14.48 -10.96
CA ASP A 326 18.10 14.61 -10.89
C ASP A 326 18.54 16.02 -11.32
N GLY A 327 17.93 16.58 -12.39
CA GLY A 327 18.16 17.96 -12.79
C GLY A 327 17.80 18.98 -11.70
N TYR A 328 16.70 18.76 -10.95
CA TYR A 328 16.33 19.62 -9.81
C TYR A 328 17.33 19.51 -8.66
N LEU A 329 17.77 18.29 -8.33
CA LEU A 329 18.79 18.06 -7.31
C LEU A 329 20.10 18.78 -7.64
N ARG A 330 20.55 18.68 -8.89
CA ARG A 330 21.78 19.36 -9.36
C ARG A 330 21.73 20.85 -9.13
N ARG A 331 20.63 21.49 -9.55
CA ARG A 331 20.46 22.95 -9.37
C ARG A 331 20.35 23.32 -7.89
N ALA A 332 19.58 22.57 -7.11
CA ALA A 332 19.41 22.83 -5.68
C ALA A 332 20.72 22.69 -4.89
N MET A 333 21.61 21.79 -5.30
CA MET A 333 22.87 21.51 -4.60
C MET A 333 24.11 22.15 -5.24
N ASN A 334 23.91 22.92 -6.32
CA ASN A 334 24.96 23.52 -7.14
C ASN A 334 25.99 22.50 -7.64
N ILE A 335 25.50 21.44 -8.28
CA ILE A 335 26.30 20.35 -8.87
C ILE A 335 26.27 20.50 -10.39
N GLY A 336 27.42 20.36 -11.05
CA GLY A 336 27.51 20.43 -12.51
C GLY A 336 26.71 19.32 -13.22
N GLU A 337 26.31 19.60 -14.47
CA GLU A 337 25.53 18.66 -15.31
C GLU A 337 26.27 17.33 -15.56
N ALA A 338 27.61 17.36 -15.63
CA ALA A 338 28.44 16.20 -15.89
C ALA A 338 29.01 15.52 -14.62
N GLU A 339 28.76 16.08 -13.44
CA GLU A 339 29.23 15.49 -12.18
C GLU A 339 28.27 14.39 -11.71
N ASP A 340 28.72 13.40 -10.94
CA ASP A 340 27.80 12.45 -10.33
C ASP A 340 27.04 13.10 -9.16
N LEU A 341 25.76 12.75 -8.97
CA LEU A 341 25.02 13.16 -7.78
C LEU A 341 25.62 12.45 -6.55
N PRO A 342 26.15 13.19 -5.56
CA PRO A 342 26.74 12.58 -4.38
C PRO A 342 25.64 11.95 -3.51
N PRO A 343 26.00 10.99 -2.63
CA PRO A 343 25.07 10.48 -1.64
C PRO A 343 24.54 11.63 -0.76
N MET A 344 23.25 11.56 -0.41
CA MET A 344 22.56 12.57 0.37
C MET A 344 21.66 11.97 1.44
N ILE A 345 21.38 12.76 2.48
CA ILE A 345 20.30 12.52 3.43
C ILE A 345 19.09 13.34 2.98
N THR A 346 17.93 12.73 2.93
CA THR A 346 16.68 13.38 2.55
C THR A 346 15.76 13.53 3.77
N ILE A 347 15.06 14.64 3.88
CA ILE A 347 14.19 14.96 5.01
C ILE A 347 12.82 15.36 4.50
N HIS A 348 11.79 14.73 5.04
CA HIS A 348 10.41 15.16 4.85
C HIS A 348 9.85 15.71 6.16
N LEU A 349 9.60 17.03 6.20
CA LEU A 349 8.90 17.70 7.28
C LEU A 349 7.44 17.93 6.90
N ARG A 350 6.52 17.30 7.63
CA ARG A 350 5.09 17.57 7.49
C ARG A 350 4.69 18.58 8.57
N ARG A 351 4.37 19.81 8.17
CA ARG A 351 4.02 20.90 9.09
C ARG A 351 2.58 21.36 8.89
N ASN A 352 2.17 21.73 7.68
CA ASN A 352 0.95 22.51 7.46
C ASN A 352 -0.32 21.98 8.17
N ASP A 353 -0.87 20.85 7.73
CA ASP A 353 -2.05 20.22 8.34
C ASP A 353 -1.73 19.46 9.65
N PHE A 354 -0.45 19.34 9.98
CA PHE A 354 0.03 18.66 11.18
C PHE A 354 0.19 19.61 12.38
N LYS A 355 0.02 20.92 12.18
CA LYS A 355 0.06 21.91 13.27
C LYS A 355 -0.93 21.59 14.40
N ASP A 356 -2.05 20.96 14.07
CA ASP A 356 -3.13 20.63 14.99
C ASP A 356 -2.97 19.22 15.62
N LEU A 357 -1.96 18.44 15.20
CA LEU A 357 -1.63 17.12 15.77
C LEU A 357 -0.77 17.29 17.04
N CYS A 358 -1.39 17.88 18.05
CA CYS A 358 -0.78 18.09 19.36
C CYS A 358 -0.87 16.86 20.26
N PRO A 359 0.15 16.59 21.08
CA PRO A 359 0.00 15.75 22.26
C PRO A 359 -1.12 16.27 23.16
N GLU A 360 -1.72 15.36 23.93
CA GLU A 360 -2.80 15.71 24.86
C GLU A 360 -2.38 16.87 25.79
N GLY A 361 -3.23 17.89 25.87
CA GLY A 361 -3.00 19.08 26.70
C GLY A 361 -2.05 20.13 26.12
N LYS A 362 -1.56 19.98 24.88
CA LYS A 362 -0.76 21.00 24.18
C LYS A 362 -1.60 21.80 23.19
N ALA A 363 -1.33 23.10 23.09
CA ALA A 363 -1.97 23.99 22.13
C ALA A 363 -1.16 24.04 20.81
N PRO A 364 -1.83 24.05 19.64
CA PRO A 364 -1.18 24.26 18.33
C PRO A 364 -0.41 25.59 18.24
N PRO A 365 0.63 25.69 17.38
CA PRO A 365 1.13 24.65 16.48
C PRO A 365 2.11 23.69 17.17
N CYS A 366 1.91 22.39 16.96
CA CYS A 366 2.70 21.33 17.58
C CYS A 366 3.69 20.71 16.58
N PHE A 367 4.63 21.53 16.12
CA PHE A 367 5.67 21.08 15.21
C PHE A 367 6.81 20.39 15.95
N ILE A 368 7.35 19.34 15.34
CA ILE A 368 8.62 18.76 15.76
C ILE A 368 9.70 19.85 15.57
N PRO A 369 10.46 20.22 16.61
CA PRO A 369 11.46 21.28 16.52
C PRO A 369 12.59 20.88 15.56
N LEU A 370 13.11 21.86 14.81
CA LEU A 370 14.17 21.63 13.83
C LEU A 370 15.46 21.05 14.44
N SER A 371 15.73 21.35 15.71
CA SER A 371 16.84 20.77 16.46
C SER A 371 16.76 19.24 16.58
N LYS A 372 15.56 18.63 16.60
CA LYS A 372 15.40 17.16 16.56
C LYS A 372 15.82 16.59 15.20
N TYR A 373 15.53 17.29 14.11
CA TYR A 373 15.98 16.90 12.77
C TYR A 373 17.49 17.05 12.63
N GLN A 374 18.10 18.10 13.17
CA GLN A 374 19.56 18.27 13.15
C GLN A 374 20.25 17.12 13.88
N ARG A 375 19.80 16.77 15.08
CA ARG A 375 20.33 15.60 15.82
C ARG A 375 20.18 14.31 15.01
N ALA A 376 19.00 14.09 14.40
CA ALA A 376 18.76 12.92 13.56
C ALA A 376 19.65 12.87 12.32
N VAL A 377 20.03 14.01 11.72
CA VAL A 377 21.01 14.06 10.63
C VAL A 377 22.36 13.58 11.12
N THR A 378 22.86 14.10 12.25
CA THR A 378 24.14 13.67 12.83
C THR A 378 24.16 12.16 13.10
N GLU A 379 23.12 11.63 13.73
CA GLU A 379 23.02 10.19 14.02
C GLU A 379 23.02 9.33 12.74
N ILE A 380 22.35 9.76 11.68
CA ILE A 380 22.35 9.04 10.39
C ILE A 380 23.72 9.12 9.73
N GLN A 381 24.40 10.29 9.77
CA GLN A 381 25.75 10.45 9.24
C GLN A 381 26.73 9.51 9.94
N GLU A 382 26.71 9.47 11.27
CA GLU A 382 27.54 8.58 12.09
C GLU A 382 27.26 7.11 11.72
N LYS A 383 25.99 6.71 11.68
CA LYS A 383 25.62 5.33 11.34
C LYS A 383 26.03 4.94 9.92
N LEU A 384 25.90 5.83 8.93
CA LEU A 384 26.35 5.57 7.56
C LEU A 384 27.88 5.44 7.48
N LEU A 385 28.62 6.26 8.22
CA LEU A 385 30.07 6.16 8.30
C LEU A 385 30.51 4.84 8.96
N GLU A 386 29.91 4.48 10.09
CA GLU A 386 30.25 3.27 10.86
C GLU A 386 29.89 1.99 10.11
N THR A 387 28.69 1.91 9.55
CA THR A 387 28.18 0.66 8.96
C THR A 387 28.53 0.49 7.50
N ARG A 388 28.77 1.59 6.77
CA ARG A 388 29.00 1.56 5.31
C ARG A 388 30.28 2.26 4.87
N GLY A 389 30.99 2.96 5.76
CA GLY A 389 32.15 3.76 5.38
C GLY A 389 31.82 4.96 4.51
N ILE A 390 30.55 5.41 4.49
CA ILE A 390 30.10 6.50 3.62
C ILE A 390 29.95 7.77 4.45
N SER A 391 30.75 8.79 4.11
CA SER A 391 30.61 10.14 4.65
C SER A 391 29.62 10.94 3.81
N VAL A 392 28.55 11.46 4.42
CA VAL A 392 27.51 12.25 3.75
C VAL A 392 27.44 13.65 4.32
N SER A 393 27.57 14.67 3.46
CA SER A 393 27.47 16.08 3.85
C SER A 393 26.25 16.78 3.26
N ARG A 394 25.63 16.22 2.21
CA ARG A 394 24.50 16.84 1.52
C ARG A 394 23.19 16.44 2.16
N VAL A 395 22.35 17.44 2.46
CA VAL A 395 21.01 17.25 3.00
C VAL A 395 20.01 17.96 2.09
N LEU A 396 18.94 17.27 1.72
CA LEU A 396 17.78 17.81 1.02
C LEU A 396 16.57 17.80 1.94
N VAL A 397 15.84 18.90 2.00
CA VAL A 397 14.62 19.07 2.76
C VAL A 397 13.44 19.31 1.83
N THR A 398 12.35 18.60 2.08
CA THR A 398 11.03 18.86 1.49
C THR A 398 10.03 19.10 2.62
N SER A 399 9.09 20.02 2.41
CA SER A 399 8.07 20.37 3.39
C SER A 399 6.87 20.97 2.68
N ASP A 400 5.69 20.83 3.28
CA ASP A 400 4.48 21.54 2.88
C ASP A 400 4.37 22.95 3.50
N GLU A 401 5.50 23.48 4.00
CA GLU A 401 5.60 24.78 4.66
C GLU A 401 5.77 25.92 3.64
N LYS A 402 5.15 27.06 3.92
CA LYS A 402 5.19 28.25 3.04
C LYS A 402 5.87 29.45 3.70
N ASP A 403 6.11 29.40 5.01
CA ASP A 403 6.80 30.46 5.72
C ASP A 403 8.26 30.62 5.24
N LEU A 404 8.62 31.84 4.84
CA LEU A 404 9.97 32.16 4.38
C LEU A 404 11.00 32.05 5.51
N LEU A 405 10.64 32.41 6.75
CA LEU A 405 11.56 32.33 7.88
C LEU A 405 11.95 30.88 8.20
N PHE A 406 11.03 29.95 7.99
CA PHE A 406 11.32 28.51 8.10
C PHE A 406 12.38 28.08 7.06
N TRP A 407 12.22 28.49 5.80
CA TRP A 407 13.17 28.13 4.75
C TRP A 407 14.53 28.83 4.90
N GLU A 408 14.56 30.03 5.47
CA GLU A 408 15.79 30.70 5.89
C GLU A 408 16.51 29.91 7.00
N GLU A 409 15.77 29.41 8.00
CA GLU A 409 16.33 28.57 9.07
C GLU A 409 16.90 27.26 8.50
N ILE A 410 16.18 26.58 7.60
CA ILE A 410 16.69 25.39 6.89
C ILE A 410 17.99 25.70 6.13
N SER A 411 18.03 26.83 5.43
CA SER A 411 19.23 27.28 4.70
C SER A 411 20.40 27.57 5.64
N SER A 412 20.13 28.09 6.84
CA SER A 412 21.16 28.38 7.84
C SER A 412 21.92 27.14 8.32
N PHE A 413 21.33 25.95 8.17
CA PHE A 413 22.00 24.67 8.46
C PHE A 413 22.85 24.15 7.28
N GLY A 414 22.90 24.89 6.16
CA GLY A 414 23.52 24.44 4.92
C GLY A 414 22.73 23.35 4.19
N TRP A 415 21.45 23.18 4.52
CA TRP A 415 20.57 22.21 3.88
C TRP A 415 19.90 22.82 2.65
N ASN A 416 19.64 21.96 1.66
CA ASN A 416 19.10 22.37 0.36
C ASN A 416 17.61 22.04 0.29
N PHE A 417 16.86 22.74 -0.53
CA PHE A 417 15.44 22.47 -0.80
C PHE A 417 15.08 22.92 -2.21
N PHE A 418 13.96 22.43 -2.74
CA PHE A 418 13.45 22.89 -4.03
C PHE A 418 12.62 24.14 -3.87
N ASN A 419 13.00 25.22 -4.57
CA ASN A 419 12.13 26.37 -4.75
C ASN A 419 11.32 26.18 -6.04
N HIS A 420 10.23 25.42 -5.96
CA HIS A 420 9.39 25.10 -7.12
C HIS A 420 8.81 26.33 -7.83
N THR A 421 8.61 27.43 -7.11
CA THR A 421 8.16 28.72 -7.66
C THR A 421 9.25 29.37 -8.51
N ALA A 422 10.48 29.47 -7.98
CA ALA A 422 11.61 30.00 -8.75
C ALA A 422 11.94 29.13 -9.97
N GLU A 423 11.79 27.81 -9.83
CA GLU A 423 11.97 26.83 -10.91
C GLU A 423 10.81 26.82 -11.93
N ARG A 424 9.71 27.52 -11.65
CA ARG A 424 8.49 27.55 -12.48
C ARG A 424 7.98 26.14 -12.82
N THR A 425 7.98 25.27 -11.82
CA THR A 425 7.77 23.82 -12.01
C THR A 425 6.39 23.54 -12.58
N VAL A 426 5.37 24.26 -12.10
CA VAL A 426 3.98 24.07 -12.56
C VAL A 426 3.82 24.55 -13.99
N GLU A 427 4.42 25.69 -14.34
CA GLU A 427 4.32 26.30 -15.66
C GLU A 427 5.09 25.52 -16.72
N ARG A 428 6.20 24.87 -16.33
CA ARG A 428 7.05 24.08 -17.24
C ARG A 428 6.50 22.68 -17.49
N PHE A 429 5.81 22.12 -16.51
CA PHE A 429 5.34 20.74 -16.56
C PHE A 429 3.84 20.69 -16.27
N SER A 430 3.46 20.40 -15.03
CA SER A 430 2.07 20.43 -14.60
C SER A 430 1.97 20.61 -13.10
N LYS A 431 0.75 20.83 -12.61
CA LYS A 431 0.41 20.96 -11.19
C LYS A 431 0.72 19.71 -10.36
N TRP A 432 0.97 18.56 -11.00
CA TRP A 432 1.42 17.34 -10.34
C TRP A 432 2.91 17.34 -10.01
N HIS A 433 3.73 18.00 -10.83
CA HIS A 433 5.17 17.79 -10.84
C HIS A 433 5.90 18.24 -9.56
N PRO A 434 5.50 19.31 -8.85
CA PRO A 434 6.13 19.62 -7.56
C PRO A 434 6.10 18.43 -6.59
N LEU A 435 4.93 17.83 -6.40
CA LEU A 435 4.74 16.67 -5.54
C LEU A 435 5.52 15.43 -6.01
N LEU A 436 5.53 15.19 -7.32
CA LEU A 436 6.22 14.03 -7.89
C LEU A 436 7.73 14.16 -7.76
N ILE A 437 8.28 15.34 -8.07
CA ILE A 437 9.71 15.63 -7.94
C ILE A 437 10.16 15.50 -6.49
N ASP A 438 9.44 16.09 -5.53
CA ASP A 438 9.72 15.93 -4.10
C ASP A 438 9.77 14.45 -3.70
N LYS A 439 8.79 13.67 -4.13
CA LYS A 439 8.70 12.25 -3.76
C LYS A 439 9.85 11.42 -4.35
N VAL A 440 10.20 11.66 -5.62
CA VAL A 440 11.33 10.95 -6.25
C VAL A 440 12.62 11.33 -5.53
N ALA A 441 12.85 12.62 -5.27
CA ALA A 441 14.08 13.11 -4.64
C ALA A 441 14.25 12.52 -3.23
N LEU A 442 13.18 12.52 -2.43
CA LEU A 442 13.21 11.91 -1.10
C LEU A 442 13.57 10.43 -1.12
N SER A 443 13.11 9.70 -2.15
CA SER A 443 13.36 8.27 -2.31
C SER A 443 14.77 7.93 -2.78
N GLN A 444 15.55 8.91 -3.25
CA GLN A 444 16.93 8.73 -3.73
C GLN A 444 17.99 8.89 -2.62
N GLY A 445 17.60 9.31 -1.41
CA GLY A 445 18.54 9.44 -0.29
C GLY A 445 19.16 8.11 0.12
N ILE A 446 20.38 8.13 0.64
CA ILE A 446 20.97 6.97 1.35
C ILE A 446 20.76 7.05 2.87
N GLY A 447 20.27 8.20 3.34
CA GLY A 447 19.67 8.38 4.65
C GLY A 447 18.33 9.11 4.51
N PHE A 448 17.36 8.81 5.38
CA PHE A 448 16.05 9.47 5.38
C PHE A 448 15.56 9.82 6.78
N ILE A 449 14.99 11.03 6.93
CA ILE A 449 14.34 11.46 8.17
C ILE A 449 12.93 11.92 7.84
N GLY A 450 11.93 11.34 8.50
CA GLY A 450 10.52 11.62 8.22
C GLY A 450 9.70 11.99 9.45
N THR A 451 8.63 12.77 9.24
CA THR A 451 7.60 13.03 10.25
C THR A 451 6.60 11.87 10.35
N ASN A 452 6.45 11.26 11.52
CA ASN A 452 5.39 10.31 11.86
C ASN A 452 4.15 11.06 12.38
N PRO A 453 2.90 10.71 12.00
CA PRO A 453 2.46 9.55 11.21
C PRO A 453 2.23 9.82 9.71
N SER A 454 3.00 10.71 9.08
CA SER A 454 2.77 10.98 7.65
C SER A 454 3.02 9.74 6.79
N THR A 455 1.99 9.27 6.08
CA THR A 455 2.14 8.19 5.09
C THR A 455 3.10 8.56 3.97
N PHE A 456 3.29 9.86 3.72
CA PHE A 456 4.32 10.36 2.81
C PHE A 456 5.73 10.07 3.33
N SER A 457 5.97 10.28 4.62
CA SER A 457 7.26 9.93 5.24
C SER A 457 7.50 8.42 5.23
N VAL A 458 6.50 7.63 5.66
CA VAL A 458 6.61 6.16 5.77
C VAL A 458 7.01 5.53 4.43
N LEU A 459 6.32 5.90 3.34
CA LEU A 459 6.59 5.34 2.02
C LEU A 459 7.92 5.79 1.41
N ASN A 460 8.48 6.93 1.82
CA ASN A 460 9.82 7.35 1.37
C ASN A 460 10.91 6.65 2.19
N ALA A 461 10.70 6.49 3.50
CA ALA A 461 11.60 5.69 4.34
C ALA A 461 11.76 4.27 3.77
N PHE A 462 10.66 3.60 3.44
CA PHE A 462 10.74 2.24 2.92
C PHE A 462 11.47 2.14 1.59
N ARG A 463 11.29 3.11 0.69
CA ARG A 463 12.05 3.17 -0.57
C ARG A 463 13.54 3.36 -0.32
N VAL A 464 13.92 4.25 0.58
CA VAL A 464 15.33 4.45 0.92
C VAL A 464 15.96 3.17 1.48
N GLU A 465 15.24 2.44 2.33
CA GLU A 465 15.70 1.14 2.85
C GLU A 465 15.82 0.10 1.73
N ASP A 466 14.76 -0.11 0.94
CA ASP A 466 14.71 -1.24 0.02
C ASP A 466 15.43 -0.99 -1.31
N TRP A 467 15.45 0.26 -1.78
CA TRP A 467 16.04 0.61 -3.06
C TRP A 467 17.51 1.00 -2.93
N ASN A 468 17.88 1.63 -1.80
CA ASN A 468 19.22 2.20 -1.62
C ASN A 468 20.01 1.53 -0.48
N ASN A 469 19.40 0.54 0.21
CA ASN A 469 19.94 -0.04 1.44
C ASN A 469 20.28 1.05 2.48
N GLY A 470 19.45 2.10 2.52
CA GLY A 470 19.68 3.32 3.29
C GLY A 470 19.27 3.20 4.75
N VAL A 471 19.66 4.21 5.54
CA VAL A 471 19.33 4.30 6.97
C VAL A 471 18.18 5.28 7.16
N THR A 472 17.16 4.92 7.93
CA THR A 472 16.00 5.80 8.14
C THR A 472 15.74 6.08 9.61
N LYS A 473 15.11 7.23 9.88
CA LYS A 473 14.60 7.59 11.21
C LYS A 473 13.27 8.32 11.08
N MET A 474 12.27 7.83 11.81
CA MET A 474 10.95 8.47 11.89
C MET A 474 10.85 9.25 13.21
N LEU A 475 10.55 10.54 13.12
CA LEU A 475 10.41 11.43 14.26
C LEU A 475 8.94 11.61 14.62
N ARG A 476 8.66 11.66 15.91
CA ARG A 476 7.33 11.96 16.47
C ARG A 476 7.39 13.25 17.27
N ASN A 477 6.21 13.85 17.44
CA ASN A 477 6.04 15.01 18.29
C ASN A 477 5.81 14.58 19.74
N ASP A 478 6.80 13.91 20.32
CA ASP A 478 6.77 13.50 21.71
C ASP A 478 7.53 14.53 22.55
N VAL A 479 7.08 14.77 23.79
CA VAL A 479 7.85 15.55 24.78
C VAL A 479 9.05 14.67 25.16
N ASP A 480 10.26 15.19 24.96
CA ASP A 480 11.53 14.48 25.25
C ASP A 480 11.58 13.96 26.70
#